data_AF-A0A9D6M5G3-F1
#
_entry.id   AF-A0A9D6M5G3-F1
#
_cell.length_a   1.000
_cell.length_b   1.000
_cell.length_c   1.000
_cell.angle_alpha   90.00
_cell.angle_beta   90.00
_cell.angle_gamma   90.00
#
_symmetry.space_group_name_H-M   'P 1'
#
loop_
_entity.id
_entity.type
_entity.pdbx_description
1 polymer ?
#
loop_
_entity_poly.entity_id
_entity_poly.type
_entity_poly.pdbx_seq_one_letter_code
_entity_poly.pdbx_strand_id
1 'polypeptide(L)'
;HSIHIVSGFFDITHIRNRGTAFGMFRDGSVFLFLFLIAVSIAALAVIFLIYRKVENNQWYRLALSLIVGGAVGNLIYRIRLGEVIDFLDVYIGQYHWPAFNVADSAITIGVFLAVLSFKEGKGS
;
A
#
# COMPACT_ATOMS: atom_id res chain seq x y z
N HIS A 1 -20.83 4.25 -1.94
CA HIS A 1 -21.29 5.65 -2.02
C HIS A 1 -20.07 6.52 -2.28
N SER A 2 -20.21 7.53 -3.13
CA SER A 2 -19.10 8.45 -3.48
C SER A 2 -19.52 9.89 -3.23
N ILE A 3 -18.56 10.70 -2.77
CA ILE A 3 -18.68 12.14 -2.55
C ILE A 3 -17.72 12.81 -3.52
N HIS A 4 -18.25 13.65 -4.42
CA HIS A 4 -17.43 14.37 -5.39
C HIS A 4 -16.67 15.51 -4.72
N ILE A 5 -15.34 15.53 -4.85
CA ILE A 5 -14.48 16.57 -4.28
C ILE A 5 -14.00 17.52 -5.36
N VAL A 6 -13.48 16.97 -6.47
CA VAL A 6 -13.09 17.70 -7.67
C VAL A 6 -13.75 17.03 -8.86
N SER A 7 -14.81 17.64 -9.38
CA SER A 7 -15.59 17.08 -10.48
C SER A 7 -14.72 16.77 -11.69
N GLY A 8 -14.75 15.51 -12.14
CA GLY A 8 -13.97 15.03 -13.28
C GLY A 8 -12.53 14.65 -12.95
N PHE A 9 -12.13 14.63 -11.66
CA PHE A 9 -10.77 14.29 -11.25
C PHE A 9 -10.66 13.44 -9.99
N PHE A 10 -11.35 13.81 -8.90
CA PHE A 10 -11.14 13.19 -7.59
C PHE A 10 -12.42 13.11 -6.74
N ASP A 11 -12.70 11.92 -6.23
CA ASP A 11 -13.83 11.62 -5.35
C ASP A 11 -13.36 10.86 -4.11
N ILE A 12 -14.12 11.02 -3.01
CA ILE A 12 -14.02 10.12 -1.86
C ILE A 12 -15.08 9.02 -2.01
N THR A 13 -14.64 7.78 -2.10
CA THR A 13 -15.51 6.60 -2.25
C THR A 13 -15.44 5.69 -1.02
N HIS A 14 -16.23 4.63 -1.02
CA HIS A 14 -16.16 3.57 -0.03
C HIS A 14 -16.17 2.22 -0.73
N ILE A 15 -14.97 1.67 -0.97
CA ILE A 15 -14.76 0.39 -1.63
C ILE A 15 -14.14 -0.60 -0.63
N ARG A 16 -14.76 -1.77 -0.55
CA ARG A 16 -14.33 -2.88 0.32
C ARG A 16 -13.47 -3.84 -0.49
N ASN A 17 -12.16 -3.77 -0.33
CA ASN A 17 -11.20 -4.54 -1.09
C ASN A 17 -10.77 -5.81 -0.37
N ARG A 18 -11.30 -6.95 -0.84
CA ARG A 18 -10.97 -8.30 -0.35
C ARG A 18 -9.75 -8.93 -1.05
N GLY A 19 -9.03 -8.16 -1.87
CA GLY A 19 -7.99 -8.68 -2.77
C GLY A 19 -8.51 -9.06 -4.15
N THR A 20 -9.69 -8.57 -4.54
CA THR A 20 -10.35 -8.84 -5.83
C THR A 20 -9.58 -8.26 -7.02
N ALA A 21 -8.70 -7.27 -6.80
CA ALA A 21 -7.83 -6.70 -7.82
C ALA A 21 -6.90 -7.74 -8.50
N PHE A 22 -6.65 -8.88 -7.85
CA PHE A 22 -5.83 -9.95 -8.43
C PHE A 22 -6.58 -10.93 -9.32
N GLY A 23 -7.91 -10.78 -9.52
CA GLY A 23 -8.71 -11.47 -10.54
C GLY A 23 -8.83 -13.00 -10.48
N MET A 24 -7.92 -13.69 -9.76
CA MET A 24 -7.76 -15.14 -9.78
C MET A 24 -8.58 -15.89 -8.72
N PHE A 25 -9.16 -15.20 -7.74
CA PHE A 25 -9.93 -15.84 -6.65
C PHE A 25 -11.20 -15.04 -6.39
N ARG A 26 -12.19 -15.25 -7.27
CA ARG A 26 -13.49 -14.58 -7.22
C ARG A 26 -14.33 -14.97 -6.00
N ASP A 27 -14.03 -16.11 -5.39
CA ASP A 27 -14.78 -16.66 -4.26
C ASP A 27 -14.03 -16.46 -2.95
N GLY A 28 -13.90 -15.20 -2.50
CA GLY A 28 -13.66 -14.81 -1.10
C GLY A 28 -12.83 -15.78 -0.25
N SER A 29 -11.76 -16.33 -0.81
CA SER A 29 -11.25 -17.60 -0.30
C SER A 29 -10.48 -17.31 0.98
N VAL A 30 -10.77 -18.08 2.03
CA VAL A 30 -9.97 -18.07 3.26
C VAL A 30 -8.48 -18.20 2.91
N PHE A 31 -8.17 -18.93 1.83
CA PHE A 31 -6.83 -18.99 1.25
C PHE A 31 -6.27 -17.62 0.84
N LEU A 32 -6.97 -16.83 0.00
CA LEU A 32 -6.48 -15.51 -0.43
C LEU A 32 -6.30 -14.58 0.77
N PHE A 33 -7.24 -14.60 1.71
CA PHE A 33 -7.15 -13.84 2.95
C PHE A 33 -5.88 -14.19 3.75
N LEU A 34 -5.66 -15.47 4.03
CA LEU A 34 -4.49 -15.95 4.75
C LEU A 34 -3.19 -15.69 3.98
N PHE A 35 -3.22 -15.85 2.66
CA PHE A 35 -2.09 -15.58 1.78
C PHE A 35 -1.66 -14.11 1.85
N LEU A 36 -2.61 -13.17 1.73
CA LEU A 36 -2.30 -11.73 1.80
C LEU A 36 -1.77 -11.32 3.18
N ILE A 37 -2.28 -11.92 4.26
CA ILE A 37 -1.74 -11.73 5.62
C ILE A 37 -0.31 -12.27 5.70
N ALA A 38 -0.09 -13.51 5.26
CA ALA A 38 1.23 -14.16 5.30
C ALA A 38 2.27 -13.38 4.50
N VAL A 39 1.94 -12.94 3.28
CA VAL A 39 2.83 -12.11 2.46
C VAL A 39 3.12 -10.77 3.13
N SER A 40 2.12 -10.12 3.74
CA SER A 40 2.32 -8.85 4.45
C SER A 40 3.27 -9.03 5.64
N ILE A 41 3.11 -10.09 6.44
CA ILE A 41 3.99 -10.39 7.57
C ILE A 41 5.42 -10.70 7.09
N ALA A 42 5.55 -11.50 6.03
CA ALA A 42 6.86 -11.82 5.45
C ALA A 42 7.57 -10.57 4.93
N ALA A 43 6.85 -9.68 4.23
CA ALA A 43 7.38 -8.41 3.75
C ALA A 43 7.85 -7.52 4.92
N LEU A 44 7.06 -7.41 5.99
CA LEU A 44 7.43 -6.66 7.19
C LEU A 44 8.71 -7.22 7.85
N ALA A 45 8.83 -8.55 7.94
CA ALA A 45 10.03 -9.20 8.46
C ALA A 45 11.27 -8.89 7.61
N VAL A 46 11.15 -8.99 6.28
CA VAL A 46 12.24 -8.66 5.35
C VAL A 46 12.64 -7.19 5.47
N ILE A 47 11.68 -6.27 5.50
CA ILE A 47 11.95 -4.83 5.63
C ILE A 47 12.63 -4.54 6.98
N PHE A 48 12.21 -5.19 8.07
CA PHE A 48 12.86 -5.04 9.36
C PHE A 48 14.33 -5.49 9.32
N LEU A 49 14.63 -6.61 8.67
CA LEU A 49 16.01 -7.09 8.50
C LEU A 49 16.85 -6.11 7.65
N ILE A 50 16.27 -5.52 6.61
CA ILE A 50 16.92 -4.49 5.80
C ILE A 50 17.17 -3.24 6.64
N TYR A 51 16.16 -2.75 7.37
CA TYR A 51 16.23 -1.57 8.21
C TYR A 51 17.39 -1.62 9.21
N ARG A 52 17.63 -2.79 9.81
CA ARG A 52 18.75 -3.00 10.74
C ARG A 52 20.14 -2.84 10.12
N LYS A 53 20.26 -2.95 8.80
CA LYS A 53 21.52 -2.80 8.06
C LYS A 53 21.70 -1.40 7.47
N VAL A 54 20.73 -0.51 7.63
CA VAL A 54 20.79 0.84 7.06
C VAL A 54 21.65 1.74 7.95
N GLU A 55 22.89 1.94 7.53
CA GLU A 55 23.82 2.88 8.14
C GLU A 55 23.80 4.22 7.39
N ASN A 56 23.76 5.33 8.14
CA ASN A 56 23.93 6.71 7.65
C ASN A 56 23.01 7.22 6.50
N ASN A 57 21.95 6.52 6.12
CA ASN A 57 20.98 7.02 5.13
C ASN A 57 19.60 7.30 5.77
N GLN A 58 19.36 8.56 6.16
CA GLN A 58 18.09 8.97 6.78
C GLN A 58 16.89 8.88 5.82
N TRP A 59 17.08 9.20 4.54
CA TRP A 59 16.03 9.12 3.53
C TRP A 59 15.59 7.69 3.28
N TYR A 60 16.53 6.75 3.23
CA TYR A 60 16.21 5.33 3.10
C TYR A 60 15.52 4.79 4.35
N ARG A 61 15.90 5.24 5.56
CA ARG A 61 15.16 4.88 6.79
C ARG A 61 13.73 5.40 6.76
N LEU A 62 13.51 6.66 6.39
CA LEU A 62 12.17 7.24 6.22
C LEU A 62 11.36 6.45 5.20
N ALA A 63 11.96 6.11 4.06
CA ALA A 63 11.34 5.31 3.02
C ALA A 63 10.84 3.95 3.57
N LEU A 64 11.69 3.21 4.28
CA LEU A 64 11.31 1.94 4.90
C LEU A 64 10.22 2.13 5.98
N SER A 65 10.28 3.20 6.78
CA SER A 65 9.25 3.50 7.77
C SER A 65 7.89 3.78 7.14
N LEU A 66 7.83 4.47 5.99
CA LEU A 66 6.59 4.70 5.24
C LEU A 66 6.00 3.38 4.71
N ILE A 67 6.84 2.52 4.13
CA ILE A 67 6.40 1.20 3.64
C ILE A 67 5.87 0.35 4.78
N VAL A 68 6.58 0.29 5.91
CA VAL A 68 6.15 -0.45 7.11
C VAL A 68 4.84 0.10 7.65
N GLY A 69 4.73 1.43 7.79
CA GLY A 69 3.52 2.07 8.30
C GLY A 69 2.29 1.75 7.45
N GLY A 70 2.41 1.86 6.12
CA GLY A 70 1.33 1.50 5.21
C GLY A 70 1.01 0.00 5.23
N ALA A 71 2.02 -0.87 5.19
CA ALA A 71 1.81 -2.32 5.25
C ALA A 71 1.12 -2.76 6.55
N VAL A 72 1.52 -2.19 7.69
CA VAL A 72 0.85 -2.43 8.99
C VAL A 72 -0.58 -1.90 8.98
N GLY A 73 -0.84 -0.71 8.45
CA GLY A 73 -2.20 -0.15 8.35
C GLY A 73 -3.15 -1.06 7.59
N ASN A 74 -2.75 -1.49 6.38
CA ASN A 74 -3.53 -2.42 5.58
C ASN A 74 -3.68 -3.79 6.24
N LEU A 75 -2.62 -4.30 6.90
CA LEU A 75 -2.68 -5.58 7.63
C LEU A 75 -3.67 -5.53 8.81
N ILE A 76 -3.70 -4.42 9.57
CA ILE A 76 -4.66 -4.23 10.66
C ILE A 76 -6.10 -4.26 10.14
N TYR A 77 -6.38 -3.56 9.04
CA TYR A 77 -7.71 -3.60 8.41
C TYR A 77 -8.07 -5.02 7.96
N ARG A 78 -7.15 -5.72 7.29
CA ARG A 78 -7.39 -7.12 6.91
C ARG A 78 -7.71 -8.00 8.12
N ILE A 79 -6.90 -7.95 9.18
CA ILE A 79 -7.13 -8.80 10.37
C ILE A 79 -8.46 -8.47 11.06
N ARG A 80 -8.81 -7.18 11.18
CA ARG A 80 -10.02 -6.74 11.92
C ARG A 80 -11.30 -6.88 11.11
N LEU A 81 -11.25 -6.60 9.81
CA LEU A 81 -12.43 -6.44 8.95
C LEU A 81 -12.53 -7.51 7.86
N GLY A 82 -11.47 -8.28 7.61
CA GLY A 82 -11.36 -9.24 6.52
C GLY A 82 -10.92 -8.63 5.17
N GLU A 83 -10.67 -7.32 5.14
CA GLU A 83 -10.55 -6.52 3.90
C GLU A 83 -9.95 -5.15 4.20
N VAL A 84 -9.53 -4.47 3.14
CA VAL A 84 -9.03 -3.09 3.18
C VAL A 84 -10.11 -2.15 2.68
N ILE A 85 -10.23 -0.97 3.30
CA ILE A 85 -11.16 0.07 2.85
C ILE A 85 -10.39 1.06 1.98
N ASP A 86 -10.75 1.10 0.71
CA ASP A 86 -10.20 2.03 -0.28
C ASP A 86 -11.20 3.17 -0.49
N PHE A 87 -10.69 4.40 -0.41
CA PHE A 87 -11.54 5.60 -0.34
C PHE A 87 -11.07 6.76 -1.21
N LEU A 88 -9.88 6.68 -1.80
CA LEU A 88 -9.37 7.66 -2.76
C LEU A 88 -9.63 7.14 -4.16
N ASP A 89 -10.45 7.85 -4.94
CA ASP A 89 -10.75 7.55 -6.33
C ASP A 89 -10.30 8.71 -7.23
N VAL A 90 -9.39 8.43 -8.15
CA VAL A 90 -8.83 9.41 -9.10
C VAL A 90 -9.15 8.95 -10.51
N TYR A 91 -9.72 9.84 -11.32
CA TYR A 91 -10.24 9.50 -12.64
C TYR A 91 -10.12 10.65 -13.63
N ILE A 92 -10.18 10.33 -14.93
CA ILE A 92 -10.31 11.32 -16.00
C ILE A 92 -11.36 10.79 -16.98
N GLY A 93 -12.47 11.51 -17.12
CA GLY A 93 -13.61 11.06 -17.92
C GLY A 93 -14.19 9.76 -17.35
N GLN A 94 -14.16 8.68 -18.13
CA GLN A 94 -14.65 7.36 -17.72
C GLN A 94 -13.54 6.44 -17.19
N TYR A 95 -12.29 6.89 -17.23
CA TYR A 95 -11.13 6.09 -16.84
C TYR A 95 -10.79 6.34 -15.38
N HIS A 96 -11.03 5.33 -14.53
CA HIS A 96 -10.68 5.35 -13.12
C HIS A 96 -9.37 4.62 -12.87
N TRP A 97 -8.48 5.24 -12.11
CA TRP A 97 -7.41 4.52 -11.44
C TRP A 97 -8.01 3.62 -10.36
N PRO A 98 -7.46 2.42 -10.09
CA PRO A 98 -7.94 1.58 -8.99
C PRO A 98 -7.95 2.37 -7.68
N ALA A 99 -9.10 2.39 -7.00
CA ALA A 99 -9.23 3.10 -5.73
C ALA A 99 -8.20 2.59 -4.71
N PHE A 100 -7.71 3.51 -3.89
CA PHE A 100 -6.62 3.25 -2.94
C PHE A 100 -6.86 4.02 -1.64
N ASN A 101 -5.94 3.88 -0.70
CA ASN A 101 -6.02 4.58 0.58
C ASN A 101 -4.67 5.23 0.97
N VAL A 102 -4.63 5.82 2.17
CA VAL A 102 -3.43 6.47 2.70
C VAL A 102 -2.29 5.48 2.95
N ALA A 103 -2.59 4.23 3.32
CA ALA A 103 -1.57 3.20 3.49
C ALA A 103 -0.92 2.82 2.15
N ASP A 104 -1.70 2.70 1.08
CA ASP A 104 -1.16 2.47 -0.27
C ASP A 104 -0.32 3.66 -0.76
N SER A 105 -0.75 4.89 -0.44
CA SER A 105 0.00 6.11 -0.73
C SER A 105 1.34 6.12 0.01
N ALA A 106 1.35 5.76 1.29
CA ALA A 106 2.57 5.66 2.10
C ALA A 106 3.54 4.60 1.54
N ILE A 107 3.03 3.43 1.15
CA ILE A 107 3.84 2.39 0.50
C ILE A 107 4.43 2.91 -0.81
N THR A 108 3.62 3.54 -1.66
CA THR A 108 4.05 4.04 -2.97
C THR A 108 5.13 5.12 -2.84
N ILE A 109 4.92 6.10 -1.97
CA ILE A 109 5.91 7.17 -1.71
C ILE A 109 7.18 6.56 -1.08
N GLY A 110 7.02 5.64 -0.13
CA GLY A 110 8.15 4.95 0.49
C GLY A 110 8.99 4.16 -0.51
N VAL A 111 8.38 3.41 -1.42
CA VAL A 111 9.09 2.70 -2.50
C VAL A 111 9.82 3.68 -3.41
N PHE A 112 9.17 4.77 -3.81
CA PHE A 112 9.79 5.80 -4.64
C PHE A 112 11.02 6.42 -3.96
N LEU A 113 10.90 6.80 -2.68
CA LEU A 113 12.01 7.34 -1.89
C LEU A 113 13.14 6.33 -1.70
N ALA A 114 12.81 5.05 -1.49
CA ALA A 114 13.80 3.98 -1.36
C ALA A 114 14.65 3.85 -2.63
N VAL A 115 14.01 3.88 -3.81
CA VAL A 115 14.68 3.81 -5.11
C VAL A 115 15.58 5.02 -5.36
N LEU A 116 15.12 6.23 -5.03
CA LEU A 116 15.94 7.44 -5.17
C LEU A 116 17.15 7.42 -4.23
N SER A 117 16.93 7.09 -2.95
CA SER A 117 17.99 7.05 -1.94
C SER A 117 19.05 5.98 -2.23
N PHE A 118 18.66 4.89 -2.90
CA PHE A 118 19.60 3.84 -3.32
C PHE A 118 20.54 4.29 -4.45
N LYS A 119 20.08 5.20 -5.33
CA LYS A 119 20.93 5.74 -6.41
C LYS A 119 22.01 6.68 -5.88
N GLU A 120 21.71 7.46 -4.85
CA GLU A 120 22.66 8.41 -4.25
C GLU A 120 23.81 7.69 -3.52
N GLY A 121 23.53 6.57 -2.84
CA GLY A 121 24.55 5.79 -2.11
C GLY A 121 25.56 5.03 -2.98
N LYS A 122 25.41 5.02 -4.31
CA LYS A 122 26.39 4.46 -5.26
C LYS A 122 27.25 5.54 -5.94
N GLY A 123 26.95 6.81 -5.73
CA GLY A 123 27.63 7.95 -6.34
C GLY A 123 28.59 8.70 -5.42
N SER A 124 28.71 8.27 -4.16
CA SER A 124 29.65 8.79 -3.14
C SER A 124 30.66 7.72 -2.74
#